data_AF-A0A7R9VKF4-F1
#
_entry.id   AF-A0A7R9VKF4-F1
#
_cell.length_a   1.000
_cell.length_b   1.000
_cell.length_c   1.000
_cell.angle_alpha   90.00
_cell.angle_beta   90.00
_cell.angle_gamma   90.00
#
_symmetry.space_group_name_H-M   'P 1'
#
loop_
_entity.id
_entity.type
_entity.pdbx_description
1 polymer ?
#
loop_
_entity_poly.entity_id
_entity_poly.type
_entity_poly.pdbx_seq_one_letter_code
_entity_poly.pdbx_strand_id
1 'polypeptide(L)'
;MRIVQRQLGWREVCDEDEWDVFWTDTSINIDRIFRLTRTQKINHFNGMLELCRKRAMARNLSRMQKVFPKHYDFFPLTFVLPTDLSPLVEDVKSHGKRQFYILKP
;
A
#
# COMPACT_ATOMS: atom_id res chain seq x y z
N MET A 1 -12.44 16.23 -5.12
CA MET A 1 -13.36 16.41 -3.98
C MET A 1 -14.22 17.67 -4.03
N ARG A 2 -13.68 18.88 -4.19
CA ARG A 2 -14.46 20.13 -4.13
C ARG A 2 -15.63 20.25 -5.12
N ILE A 3 -15.58 19.56 -6.26
CA ILE A 3 -16.70 19.50 -7.22
C ILE A 3 -17.85 18.65 -6.65
N VAL A 4 -17.53 17.44 -6.18
CA VAL A 4 -18.48 16.50 -5.56
C VAL A 4 -19.11 17.11 -4.32
N GLN A 5 -18.31 17.76 -3.48
CA GLN A 5 -18.78 18.48 -2.29
C GLN A 5 -19.91 19.47 -2.63
N ARG A 6 -19.70 20.31 -3.66
CA ARG A 6 -20.72 21.29 -4.10
C ARG A 6 -21.97 20.62 -4.67
N GLN A 7 -21.80 19.56 -5.46
CA GLN A 7 -22.92 18.83 -6.06
C GLN A 7 -23.79 18.10 -5.02
N LEU A 8 -23.18 17.59 -3.95
CA LEU A 8 -23.87 16.87 -2.88
C LEU A 8 -24.34 17.79 -1.74
N GLY A 9 -24.10 19.11 -1.83
CA GLY A 9 -24.45 20.06 -0.78
C GLY A 9 -23.67 19.87 0.51
N TRP A 10 -22.47 19.27 0.45
CA TRP A 10 -21.63 19.04 1.63
C TRP A 10 -20.99 20.34 2.11
N ARG A 11 -21.01 20.55 3.42
CA ARG A 11 -20.39 21.70 4.09
C ARG A 11 -19.00 21.33 4.57
N GLU A 12 -18.01 22.17 4.27
CA GLU A 12 -16.67 22.08 4.86
C GLU A 12 -16.73 22.63 6.30
N VAL A 13 -16.05 21.96 7.22
CA VAL A 13 -16.03 22.29 8.65
C VAL A 13 -14.58 22.33 9.14
N CYS A 14 -14.35 22.99 10.27
CA CYS A 14 -13.03 23.02 10.90
C CYS A 14 -12.70 21.67 11.57
N ASP A 15 -11.44 21.46 11.94
CA ASP A 15 -10.99 20.19 12.53
C ASP A 15 -11.59 19.94 13.92
N GLU A 16 -12.02 20.99 14.63
CA GLU A 16 -12.66 20.92 15.94
C GLU A 16 -14.17 20.65 15.87
N ASP A 17 -14.78 20.78 14.70
CA ASP A 17 -16.21 20.63 14.50
C ASP A 17 -16.63 19.15 14.30
N GLU A 18 -17.92 18.88 14.47
CA GLU A 18 -18.49 17.58 14.08
C GLU A 18 -18.49 17.41 12.56
N TRP A 19 -18.14 16.20 12.11
CA TRP A 19 -18.06 15.85 10.69
C TRP A 19 -18.57 14.43 10.44
N ASP A 20 -19.10 14.20 9.23
CA ASP A 20 -19.56 12.90 8.75
C ASP A 20 -18.56 12.21 7.80
N VAL A 21 -17.84 12.99 7.00
CA VAL A 21 -16.86 12.49 6.02
C VAL A 21 -15.54 13.20 6.21
N PHE A 22 -14.49 12.44 6.50
CA PHE A 22 -13.12 12.93 6.49
C PHE A 22 -12.43 12.49 5.21
N TRP A 23 -11.88 13.44 4.46
CA TRP A 23 -11.14 13.15 3.23
C TRP A 23 -9.71 13.67 3.33
N THR A 24 -8.74 12.78 3.15
CA THR A 24 -7.33 13.15 3.08
C THR A 24 -6.63 12.46 1.92
N ASP A 25 -5.74 13.18 1.26
CA ASP A 25 -4.89 12.65 0.18
C ASP A 25 -3.64 11.93 0.73
N THR A 26 -3.36 12.06 2.02
CA THR A 26 -2.18 11.47 2.68
C THR A 26 -2.56 10.28 3.54
N SER A 27 -1.55 9.49 3.94
CA SER A 27 -1.73 8.38 4.87
C SER A 27 -2.25 8.87 6.22
N ILE A 28 -3.14 8.09 6.82
CA ILE A 28 -3.73 8.38 8.12
C ILE A 28 -3.11 7.54 9.24
N ASN A 29 -3.04 8.11 10.46
CA ASN A 29 -2.78 7.32 11.66
C ASN A 29 -3.96 6.37 11.94
N ILE A 30 -3.67 5.09 12.13
CA ILE A 30 -4.63 4.05 12.48
C ILE A 30 -5.49 4.42 13.71
N ASP A 31 -4.94 5.17 14.67
CA ASP A 31 -5.66 5.63 15.86
C ASP A 31 -6.88 6.48 15.49
N ARG A 32 -6.82 7.24 14.39
CA ARG A 32 -7.95 8.04 13.92
C ARG A 32 -9.03 7.15 13.31
N ILE A 33 -8.65 6.07 12.61
CA ILE A 33 -9.61 5.08 12.08
C ILE A 33 -10.34 4.38 13.24
N PHE A 34 -9.63 4.06 14.32
CA PHE A 34 -10.26 3.41 15.48
C PHE A 34 -11.17 4.33 16.30
N ARG A 35 -11.04 5.66 16.15
CA ARG A 35 -11.88 6.65 16.84
C ARG A 35 -13.15 7.02 16.06
N LEU A 36 -13.34 6.47 14.86
CA LEU A 36 -14.52 6.75 14.05
C LEU A 36 -15.79 6.29 14.75
N THR A 37 -16.82 7.14 14.73
CA THR A 37 -18.17 6.74 15.10
C THR A 37 -18.83 5.93 13.97
N ARG A 38 -19.98 5.31 14.25
CA ARG A 38 -20.70 4.46 13.28
C ARG A 38 -21.11 5.20 12.00
N THR A 39 -21.40 6.49 12.10
CA THR A 39 -21.86 7.33 11.00
C THR A 39 -20.70 7.94 10.22
N GLN A 40 -19.57 8.15 10.88
CA GLN A 40 -18.37 8.73 10.27
C GLN A 40 -17.76 7.81 9.20
N LYS A 41 -17.31 8.44 8.11
CA LYS A 41 -16.65 7.78 6.99
C LYS A 41 -15.33 8.45 6.70
N ILE A 42 -14.39 7.64 6.23
CA ILE A 42 -13.09 8.09 5.78
C ILE A 42 -12.67 7.38 4.50
N ASN A 43 -11.92 8.06 3.64
CA ASN A 43 -11.42 7.52 2.37
C ASN A 43 -10.20 6.59 2.52
N HIS A 44 -9.92 6.05 3.71
CA HIS A 44 -8.79 5.17 3.98
C HIS A 44 -9.20 3.89 4.71
N PHE A 45 -8.74 2.74 4.23
CA PHE A 45 -8.88 1.45 4.90
C PHE A 45 -7.69 1.16 5.83
N ASN A 46 -7.98 0.57 6.99
CA ASN A 46 -6.96 0.00 7.85
C ASN A 46 -6.20 -1.11 7.09
N GLY A 47 -4.86 -1.13 7.20
CA GLY A 47 -4.01 -2.15 6.59
C GLY A 47 -3.73 -1.95 5.10
N MET A 48 -4.28 -0.93 4.43
CA MET A 48 -4.06 -0.74 2.98
C MET A 48 -2.57 -0.63 2.60
N LEU A 49 -1.73 -0.16 3.53
CA LEU A 49 -0.29 0.01 3.33
C LEU A 49 0.43 -1.32 3.09
N GLU A 50 -0.17 -2.45 3.46
CA GLU A 50 0.34 -3.79 3.16
C GLU A 50 0.38 -4.10 1.66
N LEU A 51 -0.42 -3.38 0.86
CA LEU A 51 -0.44 -3.46 -0.60
C LEU A 51 0.08 -2.17 -1.26
N CYS A 52 -0.12 -1.00 -0.66
CA CYS A 52 0.28 0.27 -1.27
C CYS A 52 1.79 0.58 -1.11
N ARG A 53 2.46 0.04 -0.09
CA ARG A 53 3.91 0.26 0.10
C ARG A 53 4.70 -0.86 -0.56
N LYS A 54 5.60 -0.51 -1.49
CA LYS A 54 6.42 -1.47 -2.25
C LYS A 54 7.05 -2.56 -1.38
N ARG A 55 7.64 -2.20 -0.24
CA ARG A 55 8.27 -3.15 0.68
C ARG A 55 7.28 -4.16 1.27
N ALA A 56 6.12 -3.71 1.72
CA ALA A 56 5.11 -4.60 2.31
C ALA A 56 4.44 -5.45 1.22
N MET A 57 4.09 -4.82 0.10
CA MET A 57 3.54 -5.50 -1.08
C MET A 57 4.48 -6.59 -1.58
N ALA A 58 5.78 -6.32 -1.73
CA ALA A 58 6.76 -7.31 -2.16
C ALA A 58 6.81 -8.50 -1.22
N ARG A 59 6.85 -8.28 0.09
CA ARG A 59 6.81 -9.37 1.07
C ARG A 59 5.52 -10.20 0.96
N ASN A 60 4.37 -9.55 0.85
CA ASN A 60 3.08 -10.22 0.83
C ASN A 60 2.86 -11.00 -0.47
N LEU A 61 3.20 -10.40 -1.62
CA LEU A 61 3.12 -11.07 -2.92
C LEU A 61 4.16 -12.19 -3.05
N SER A 62 5.38 -12.03 -2.55
CA SER A 62 6.36 -13.13 -2.49
C SER A 62 5.88 -14.31 -1.65
N ARG A 63 5.13 -14.07 -0.55
CA ARG A 63 4.51 -15.14 0.23
C ARG A 63 3.39 -15.83 -0.56
N MET A 64 2.52 -15.05 -1.20
CA MET A 64 1.43 -15.61 -1.98
C MET A 64 1.91 -16.37 -3.22
N GLN A 65 2.97 -15.91 -3.88
CA GLN A 65 3.59 -16.61 -5.01
C GLN A 65 4.18 -17.97 -4.61
N LYS A 66 4.70 -18.12 -3.38
CA LYS A 66 5.15 -19.42 -2.87
C LYS A 66 4.00 -20.40 -2.64
N VAL A 67 2.86 -19.91 -2.16
CA VAL A 67 1.69 -20.76 -1.87
C VAL A 67 0.87 -21.05 -3.12
N PHE A 68 0.74 -20.07 -4.02
CA PHE A 68 -0.13 -20.10 -5.20
C PHE A 68 0.62 -19.65 -6.46
N PRO A 69 1.67 -20.37 -6.89
CA PRO A 69 2.58 -19.90 -7.94
C PRO A 69 1.89 -19.61 -9.28
N LYS A 70 0.87 -20.41 -9.65
CA LYS A 70 0.11 -20.22 -10.90
C LYS A 70 -0.82 -19.00 -10.90
N HIS A 71 -1.18 -18.49 -9.73
CA HIS A 71 -2.10 -17.34 -9.60
C HIS A 71 -1.37 -16.01 -9.37
N TYR A 72 -0.07 -16.08 -9.04
CA TYR A 72 0.77 -14.94 -8.70
C TYR A 72 2.02 -14.85 -9.60
N ASP A 73 1.93 -15.38 -10.83
CA ASP A 73 2.96 -15.28 -11.86
C ASP A 73 3.08 -13.86 -12.46
N PHE A 74 2.08 -13.01 -12.23
CA PHE A 74 2.10 -11.59 -12.58
C PHE A 74 3.10 -10.76 -11.75
N PHE A 75 3.55 -11.27 -10.59
CA PHE A 75 4.46 -10.54 -9.70
C PHE A 75 5.92 -10.88 -10.04
N PRO A 76 6.74 -9.89 -10.45
CA PRO A 76 8.14 -10.16 -10.82
C PRO A 76 8.97 -10.54 -9.60
N LEU A 77 10.04 -11.31 -9.82
CA LEU A 77 11.05 -11.60 -8.81
C LEU A 77 11.53 -10.27 -8.19
N THR A 78 11.30 -10.13 -6.89
CA THR A 78 11.55 -8.89 -6.15
C THR A 78 12.30 -9.21 -4.87
N PHE A 79 13.38 -8.48 -4.63
CA PHE A 79 14.20 -8.58 -3.42
C PHE A 79 13.99 -7.34 -2.54
N VAL A 80 13.73 -7.55 -1.25
CA VAL A 80 13.58 -6.49 -0.25
C VAL A 80 14.89 -6.29 0.49
N LEU A 81 15.62 -5.24 0.16
CA LEU A 81 16.88 -4.90 0.82
C LEU A 81 16.63 -4.20 2.18
N PRO A 82 17.53 -4.36 3.17
CA PRO A 82 18.75 -5.19 3.14
C PRO A 82 18.50 -6.68 3.39
N THR A 83 17.28 -7.08 3.74
CA THR A 83 16.93 -8.45 4.17
C THR A 83 17.27 -9.50 3.11
N ASP A 84 17.01 -9.21 1.84
CA ASP A 84 17.20 -10.14 0.73
C ASP A 84 18.51 -9.87 -0.05
N LEU A 85 19.53 -9.29 0.59
CA LEU A 85 20.82 -9.02 -0.06
C LEU A 85 21.54 -10.31 -0.49
N SER A 86 21.64 -11.31 0.39
CA SER A 86 22.31 -12.57 0.04
C SER A 86 21.59 -13.33 -1.08
N PRO A 87 20.25 -13.49 -1.05
CA PRO A 87 19.50 -14.05 -2.19
C PRO A 87 19.72 -13.30 -3.50
N LEU A 88 19.76 -11.95 -3.47
CA LEU A 88 20.05 -11.16 -4.67
C LEU A 88 21.45 -11.45 -5.22
N VAL A 89 22.47 -11.54 -4.36
CA VAL A 89 23.85 -11.84 -4.79
C VAL A 89 23.95 -13.24 -5.38
N GLU A 90 23.25 -14.22 -4.81
CA GLU A 90 23.17 -15.58 -5.35
C GLU A 90 22.48 -15.60 -6.72
N ASP A 91 21.36 -14.88 -6.87
CA ASP A 91 20.62 -14.77 -8.12
C ASP A 91 21.45 -14.12 -9.24
N VAL A 92 22.20 -13.06 -8.91
CA VAL A 92 23.13 -12.41 -9.85
C VAL A 92 24.25 -13.35 -10.29
N LYS A 93 24.75 -14.22 -9.40
CA LYS A 93 25.84 -15.16 -9.71
C LYS A 93 25.39 -16.40 -10.48
N SER A 94 24.17 -16.87 -10.26
CA SER A 94 23.67 -18.14 -10.79
C SER A 94 23.32 -18.08 -12.29
N HIS A 95 23.08 -16.90 -12.83
CA HIS A 95 22.63 -16.74 -14.21
C HIS A 95 23.79 -16.57 -15.19
N GLY A 96 23.95 -17.54 -16.10
CA GLY A 96 24.91 -17.48 -17.21
C GLY A 96 24.53 -16.51 -18.35
N LYS A 97 23.47 -15.70 -18.18
CA LYS A 97 23.00 -14.68 -19.13
C LYS A 97 22.91 -13.32 -18.44
N ARG A 98 22.98 -12.25 -19.23
CA ARG A 98 22.84 -10.87 -18.77
C ARG A 98 21.46 -10.63 -18.15
N GLN A 99 21.43 -10.32 -16.85
CA GLN A 99 20.22 -9.94 -16.12
C GLN A 99 20.13 -8.42 -15.95
N PHE A 100 18.90 -7.91 -15.85
CA PHE A 100 18.63 -6.50 -15.58
C PHE A 100 17.76 -6.39 -14.33
N TYR A 101 18.13 -5.47 -13.44
CA TYR A 101 17.41 -5.19 -12.20
C TYR A 101 17.01 -3.72 -12.17
N ILE A 102 15.82 -3.43 -11.61
CA ILE A 102 15.34 -2.06 -11.40
C ILE A 102 15.31 -1.80 -9.90
N LEU A 103 16.19 -0.92 -9.43
CA LEU A 103 16.18 -0.45 -8.04
C LEU A 103 15.08 0.59 -7.86
N LYS A 104 14.28 0.45 -6.80
CA LYS A 104 13.20 1.37 -6.46
C LYS A 104 13.30 1.76 -4.99
N PRO A 105 12.90 3.00 -4.63
CA PRO A 105 12.76 3.42 -3.24
C PRO A 105 11.53 2.77 -2.58
#